data_AF-A0A950W8T6-F1
#
_entry.id   AF-A0A950W8T6-F1
#
_cell.length_a   1.000
_cell.length_b   1.000
_cell.length_c   1.000
_cell.angle_alpha   90.00
_cell.angle_beta   90.00
_cell.angle_gamma   90.00
#
_symmetry.space_group_name_H-M   'P 1'
#
loop_
_entity.id
_entity.type
_entity.pdbx_description
1 polymer ?
#
loop_
_entity_poly.entity_id
_entity_poly.type
_entity_poly.pdbx_seq_one_letter_code
_entity_poly.pdbx_strand_id
1 'polypeptide(L)'
;MSGKWDTSTKRLVGENPEHFVRWLIPGAQLKEKVQAKPLNLNKREIEVDSLYEIVLNEQSCLALFEFQTYADATMAQRMWEYNALATFSYTRPTYSCVIYLKKCEVPEP
;
A
#
# COMPACT_ATOMS: atom_id res chain seq x y z
N MET A 1 4.93 17.03 8.47
CA MET A 1 6.22 16.75 7.82
C MET A 1 6.39 15.24 7.78
N SER A 2 6.51 14.65 6.59
CA SER A 2 6.93 13.25 6.47
C SER A 2 8.31 13.14 7.13
N GLY A 3 8.38 12.41 8.24
CA GLY A 3 9.63 12.22 8.97
C GLY A 3 10.58 11.35 8.15
N LYS A 4 11.88 11.36 8.47
CA LYS A 4 12.88 10.47 7.84
C LYS A 4 12.42 9.00 7.79
N TRP A 5 11.67 8.56 8.81
CA TRP A 5 11.06 7.24 8.89
C TRP A 5 10.06 6.93 7.78
N ASP A 6 9.21 7.89 7.43
CA ASP A 6 8.19 7.75 6.38
C ASP A 6 8.87 7.48 5.04
N THR A 7 9.86 8.31 4.69
CA THR A 7 10.64 8.17 3.46
C THR A 7 11.43 6.86 3.41
N SER A 8 12.15 6.51 4.47
CA SER A 8 12.96 5.28 4.50
C SER A 8 12.10 4.02 4.43
N THR A 9 10.93 4.00 5.07
CA THR A 9 10.04 2.84 5.04
C THR A 9 9.41 2.66 3.65
N LYS A 10 8.92 3.75 3.06
CA LYS A 10 8.38 3.72 1.69
C LYS A 10 9.44 3.25 0.69
N ARG A 11 10.69 3.68 0.87
CA ARG A 11 11.81 3.24 0.06
C ARG A 11 12.10 1.75 0.24
N LEU A 12 12.18 1.25 1.47
CA LEU A 12 12.41 -0.17 1.75
C LEU A 12 11.36 -1.07 1.06
N VAL A 13 10.10 -0.66 1.12
CA VAL A 13 8.98 -1.37 0.51
C VAL A 13 9.03 -1.27 -1.00
N GLY A 14 9.34 -0.08 -1.53
CA GLY A 14 9.56 0.13 -2.95
C GLY A 14 10.69 -0.72 -3.54
N GLU A 15 11.76 -0.93 -2.78
CA GLU A 15 12.91 -1.74 -3.18
C GLU A 15 12.67 -3.25 -3.02
N ASN A 16 11.80 -3.67 -2.08
CA ASN A 16 11.56 -5.09 -1.78
C ASN A 16 10.07 -5.48 -1.73
N PRO A 17 9.24 -5.11 -2.73
CA PRO A 17 7.79 -5.25 -2.65
C PRO A 17 7.31 -6.70 -2.52
N GLU A 18 8.02 -7.65 -3.12
CA GLU A 18 7.66 -9.06 -3.09
C GLU A 18 7.65 -9.63 -1.66
N HIS A 19 8.61 -9.21 -0.82
CA HIS A 19 8.68 -9.67 0.57
C HIS A 19 7.45 -9.24 1.36
N PHE A 20 6.97 -8.01 1.15
CA PHE A 20 5.77 -7.49 1.82
C PHE A 20 4.51 -8.16 1.30
N VAL A 21 4.38 -8.36 -0.02
CA VAL A 21 3.25 -9.10 -0.62
C VAL A 21 3.16 -10.51 -0.06
N ARG A 22 4.27 -11.26 -0.04
CA ARG A 22 4.30 -12.64 0.48
C ARG A 22 4.00 -12.71 1.97
N TRP A 23 4.42 -11.71 2.74
CA TRP A 23 4.15 -11.64 4.17
C TRP A 23 2.67 -11.36 4.47
N LEU A 24 2.08 -10.37 3.81
CA LEU A 24 0.75 -9.86 4.16
C LEU A 24 -0.39 -10.58 3.43
N ILE A 25 -0.12 -11.15 2.26
CA ILE A 25 -1.12 -11.81 1.41
C ILE A 25 -0.57 -13.20 1.04
N PRO A 26 -0.69 -14.20 1.94
CA PRO A 26 -0.15 -15.54 1.70
C PRO A 26 -0.66 -16.15 0.39
N GLY A 27 0.25 -16.67 -0.42
CA GLY A 27 -0.06 -17.25 -1.74
C GLY A 27 -0.11 -16.24 -2.89
N ALA A 28 0.02 -14.94 -2.62
CA ALA A 28 0.13 -13.93 -3.67
C ALA A 28 1.52 -13.91 -4.31
N GLN A 29 1.56 -13.69 -5.62
CA GLN A 29 2.77 -13.47 -6.40
C GLN A 29 2.77 -12.03 -6.93
N LEU A 30 3.87 -11.31 -6.73
CA LEU A 30 4.04 -9.97 -7.29
C LEU A 30 4.18 -10.06 -8.81
N LYS A 31 3.45 -9.20 -9.54
CA LYS A 31 3.64 -9.02 -10.98
C LYS A 31 4.46 -7.77 -11.26
N GLU A 32 3.89 -6.62 -10.94
CA GLU A 32 4.52 -5.34 -11.18
C GLU A 32 3.95 -4.26 -10.25
N LYS A 33 4.66 -3.14 -10.15
CA LYS A 33 4.10 -1.94 -9.54
C LYS A 33 3.08 -1.36 -10.51
N VAL A 34 1.89 -1.03 -10.01
CA VAL A 34 0.88 -0.41 -10.85
C VAL A 34 1.42 0.95 -11.27
N GLN A 35 1.62 1.13 -12.58
CA GLN A 35 1.94 2.45 -13.12
C GLN A 35 0.75 3.36 -12.81
N ALA A 36 0.99 4.35 -11.97
CA ALA A 36 -0.04 5.13 -11.31
C ALA A 36 -1.03 5.72 -12.33
N LYS A 37 -2.18 5.07 -12.54
CA LYS A 37 -3.40 5.84 -12.73
C LYS A 37 -3.73 6.37 -11.34
N PRO A 38 -3.88 7.69 -11.16
CA PRO A 38 -4.34 8.20 -9.89
C PRO A 38 -5.66 7.49 -9.56
N LEU A 39 -5.84 7.11 -8.30
CA LEU A 39 -7.09 6.52 -7.82
C LEU A 39 -8.17 7.58 -7.95
N ASN A 40 -8.87 7.58 -9.08
CA ASN A 40 -9.71 8.69 -9.51
C ASN A 40 -11.17 8.28 -9.49
N LEU A 41 -11.92 8.83 -8.54
CA LEU A 41 -13.33 9.15 -8.73
C LEU A 41 -13.45 10.68 -8.74
N ASN A 42 -13.92 11.25 -9.85
CA ASN A 42 -14.35 12.64 -9.93
C ASN A 42 -13.32 13.70 -9.46
N LYS A 43 -12.10 13.68 -10.01
CA LYS A 43 -11.05 14.72 -9.88
C LYS A 43 -10.28 14.78 -8.55
N ARG A 44 -10.47 13.82 -7.63
CA ARG A 44 -9.64 13.74 -6.42
C ARG A 44 -8.47 12.79 -6.65
N GLU A 45 -7.27 13.32 -6.81
CA GLU A 45 -6.06 12.51 -6.81
C GLU A 45 -5.80 12.02 -5.38
N ILE A 46 -5.85 10.71 -5.20
CA ILE A 46 -5.48 10.05 -3.95
C ILE A 46 -4.13 9.39 -4.18
N GLU A 47 -3.12 9.91 -3.49
CA GLU A 47 -1.78 9.32 -3.42
C GLU A 47 -1.76 8.32 -2.27
N VAL A 48 -1.56 7.05 -2.62
CA VAL A 48 -1.32 5.96 -1.67
C VAL A 48 0.17 5.68 -1.61
N ASP A 49 0.65 5.21 -0.46
CA ASP A 49 2.07 4.94 -0.28
C ASP A 49 2.57 3.88 -1.26
N SER A 50 1.76 2.85 -1.54
CA SER A 50 2.11 1.78 -2.48
C SER A 50 0.89 1.04 -3.04
N LEU A 51 0.93 0.75 -4.34
CA LEU A 51 -0.06 -0.06 -5.06
C LEU A 51 0.65 -1.00 -6.05
N TYR A 52 0.39 -2.30 -5.92
CA TYR A 52 1.01 -3.35 -6.74
C TYR A 52 -0.05 -4.24 -7.39
N GLU A 53 0.25 -4.74 -8.58
CA GLU A 53 -0.49 -5.84 -9.18
C GLU A 53 0.08 -7.16 -8.69
N ILE A 54 -0.81 -8.04 -8.23
CA ILE A 54 -0.49 -9.36 -7.72
C ILE A 54 -1.37 -10.41 -8.38
N VAL A 55 -0.93 -11.66 -8.38
CA VAL A 55 -1.78 -12.81 -8.70
C VAL A 55 -1.99 -13.62 -7.44
N LEU A 56 -3.26 -13.85 -7.09
CA LEU A 56 -3.65 -14.68 -5.96
C LEU A 56 -4.71 -15.68 -6.44
N ASN A 57 -4.49 -16.98 -6.23
CA ASN A 57 -5.37 -18.04 -6.71
C ASN A 57 -5.72 -17.89 -8.21
N GLU A 58 -4.71 -17.65 -9.04
CA GLU A 58 -4.83 -17.43 -10.49
C GLU A 58 -5.60 -16.17 -10.91
N GLN A 59 -6.04 -15.34 -9.95
CA GLN A 59 -6.77 -14.11 -10.20
C GLN A 59 -5.85 -12.88 -10.07
N SER A 60 -5.87 -11.98 -11.07
CA SER A 60 -5.22 -10.67 -10.97
C SER A 60 -5.96 -9.80 -9.95
N CYS A 61 -5.21 -9.32 -8.96
CA CYS A 61 -5.66 -8.54 -7.83
C CYS A 61 -4.73 -7.34 -7.60
N LEU A 62 -5.13 -6.43 -6.74
CA LEU A 62 -4.30 -5.32 -6.27
C LEU A 62 -3.88 -5.52 -4.81
N ALA A 63 -2.65 -5.14 -4.49
CA ALA A 63 -2.15 -5.01 -3.12
C ALA A 63 -1.87 -3.54 -2.83
N LEU A 64 -2.58 -2.98 -1.86
CA LEU A 64 -2.48 -1.59 -1.43
C LEU A 64 -1.90 -1.53 -0.01
N PHE A 65 -0.81 -0.79 0.17
CA PHE A 65 -0.16 -0.64 1.47
C PHE A 65 -0.09 0.82 1.88
N GLU A 66 -0.40 1.08 3.15
CA GLU A 66 -0.22 2.37 3.83
C GLU A 66 0.62 2.19 5.09
N PHE A 67 1.49 3.15 5.39
CA PHE A 67 2.36 3.13 6.56
C PHE A 67 1.99 4.23 7.54
N GLN A 68 1.91 3.88 8.82
CA GLN A 68 1.55 4.81 9.87
C GLN A 68 2.54 4.75 11.03
N THR A 69 3.07 5.89 11.44
CA THR A 69 3.94 5.99 12.63
C THR A 69 3.15 6.21 13.92
N TYR A 70 1.86 6.51 13.80
CA TYR A 70 0.92 6.69 14.89
C TYR A 70 -0.47 6.20 14.48
N ALA A 71 -1.33 5.92 15.47
CA ALA A 71 -2.71 5.55 15.20
C ALA A 71 -3.51 6.79 14.75
N ASP A 72 -3.61 7.03 13.45
CA ASP A 72 -4.53 8.02 12.87
C ASP A 72 -5.97 7.51 12.96
N ALA A 73 -6.84 8.25 13.64
CA ALA A 73 -8.24 7.92 13.87
C ALA A 73 -9.06 7.83 12.57
N THR A 74 -8.61 8.47 11.49
CA THR A 74 -9.28 8.48 10.18
C THR A 74 -8.78 7.38 9.24
N MET A 75 -7.73 6.64 9.64
CA MET A 75 -7.04 5.73 8.71
C MET A 75 -7.93 4.57 8.24
N ALA A 76 -8.77 4.03 9.12
CA ALA A 76 -9.69 2.95 8.75
C ALA A 76 -10.68 3.41 7.66
N GLN A 77 -11.23 4.62 7.78
CA GLN A 77 -12.12 5.20 6.78
C GLN A 77 -11.39 5.43 5.46
N ARG A 78 -10.21 6.06 5.50
CA ARG A 78 -9.38 6.30 4.32
C ARG A 78 -9.04 5.00 3.60
N MET A 79 -8.69 3.94 4.32
CA MET A 79 -8.38 2.64 3.71
C MET A 79 -9.58 2.00 3.01
N TRP A 80 -10.77 2.11 3.59
CA TRP A 80 -11.99 1.67 2.92
C TRP A 80 -12.24 2.45 1.63
N GLU A 81 -12.09 3.78 1.67
CA GLU A 81 -12.22 4.63 0.48
C GLU A 81 -11.19 4.23 -0.59
N TYR A 82 -9.92 4.06 -0.22
CA TYR A 82 -8.82 3.73 -1.12
C TYR A 82 -9.01 2.36 -1.76
N ASN A 83 -9.44 1.37 -0.98
CA ASN A 83 -9.74 0.03 -1.47
C ASN A 83 -10.83 0.06 -2.54
N ALA A 84 -11.97 0.69 -2.24
CA ALA A 84 -13.08 0.81 -3.18
C ALA A 84 -12.65 1.54 -4.46
N LEU A 85 -11.96 2.67 -4.32
CA LEU A 85 -11.41 3.43 -5.43
C LEU A 85 -10.49 2.60 -6.33
N ALA A 86 -9.56 1.85 -5.74
CA ALA A 86 -8.64 1.00 -6.48
C ALA A 86 -9.39 -0.11 -7.23
N THR A 87 -10.35 -0.74 -6.56
CA THR A 87 -11.14 -1.80 -7.18
C THR A 87 -11.94 -1.29 -8.39
N PHE A 88 -12.56 -0.12 -8.29
CA PHE A 88 -13.30 0.44 -9.42
C PHE A 88 -12.39 1.00 -10.52
N SER A 89 -11.29 1.66 -10.15
CA SER A 89 -10.38 2.28 -11.13
C SER A 89 -9.65 1.25 -12.00
N TYR A 90 -9.39 0.06 -11.46
CA TYR A 90 -8.64 -1.00 -12.14
C TYR A 90 -9.48 -2.25 -12.45
N THR A 91 -10.75 -2.29 -12.02
CA THR A 91 -11.67 -3.42 -12.22
C THR A 91 -11.08 -4.74 -11.69
N ARG A 92 -10.48 -4.69 -10.49
CA ARG A 92 -9.79 -5.82 -9.85
C ARG A 92 -10.06 -5.84 -8.33
N PRO A 93 -10.13 -7.01 -7.68
CA PRO A 93 -10.19 -7.06 -6.22
C PRO A 93 -8.97 -6.41 -5.59
N THR A 94 -9.16 -5.62 -4.54
CA THR A 94 -8.06 -4.96 -3.82
C THR A 94 -7.94 -5.53 -2.41
N TYR A 95 -6.73 -5.94 -2.06
CA TYR A 95 -6.33 -6.26 -0.70
C TYR A 95 -5.56 -5.08 -0.15
N SER A 96 -6.04 -4.52 0.96
CA SER A 96 -5.50 -3.28 1.51
C SER A 96 -5.03 -3.49 2.94
N CYS A 97 -3.77 -3.14 3.24
CA CYS A 97 -3.17 -3.32 4.56
C CYS A 97 -2.58 -1.99 5.08
N VAL A 98 -2.73 -1.75 6.37
CA VAL A 98 -2.01 -0.67 7.08
C VAL A 98 -0.94 -1.30 7.94
N ILE A 99 0.29 -0.78 7.84
CA ILE A 99 1.42 -1.21 8.65
C ILE A 99 1.72 -0.10 9.65
N TYR A 100 1.45 -0.37 10.93
CA TYR A 100 1.77 0.52 12.02
C TYR A 100 3.20 0.29 12.49
N LEU A 101 4.07 1.27 12.29
CA LEU A 101 5.46 1.21 12.71
C LEU A 101 5.56 1.48 14.21
N LYS A 102 6.22 0.57 14.92
CA LYS A 102 6.57 0.80 16.32
C LYS A 102 7.67 1.84 16.41
N LYS A 103 7.51 2.82 17.30
CA LYS A 103 8.59 3.76 17.61
C LYS A 103 9.77 3.00 18.23
N CYS A 104 10.95 3.13 17.62
CA CYS A 104 12.22 2.63 18.12
C CYS A 104 13.31 3.69 17.91
N GLU A 105 14.47 3.49 18.53
CA GLU A 105 15.67 4.28 18.21
C GLU A 105 16.17 3.87 16.83
N VAL A 106 16.47 4.84 15.95
CA VAL A 106 17.18 4.56 14.70
C VAL A 106 18.65 4.36 15.06
N PRO A 107 19.30 3.24 14.71
CA PRO A 107 20.75 3.18 14.75
C PRO A 107 21.33 4.25 13.81
N GLU A 108 22.26 5.06 14.29
CA GLU A 108 23.03 5.91 13.39
C GLU A 108 23.93 5.04 12.49
N PRO A 109 24.10 5.42 11.21
CA PRO A 109 24.88 4.65 10.24
C PRO A 109 26.35 4.50 10.61
#